data_AF-A0A0Q7AXQ1-F1
#
_entry.id   AF-A0A0Q7AXQ1-F1
#
_cell.length_a   1.000
_cell.length_b   1.000
_cell.length_c   1.000
_cell.angle_alpha   90.00
_cell.angle_beta   90.00
_cell.angle_gamma   90.00
#
_symmetry.space_group_name_H-M   'P 1'
#
loop_
_entity.id
_entity.type
_entity.pdbx_description
1 polymer ?
#
loop_
_entity_poly.entity_id
_entity_poly.type
_entity_poly.pdbx_seq_one_letter_code
_entity_poly.pdbx_strand_id
1 'polypeptide(L)'
;MLIFNCTEAASNFFSRVSKGKKVTPVEKPPSPVIEGDELGELDEQWLVHVITVQRKHVLFVIHVQTRYCMIFAGAKKADVEGFVQRFSERWINGLMRHAGQHDLLRWVDDEPMMERFQENCREYIFYKRGHRGAQKHLNEISWIFEDCAAEWGTLPSDEFSAGRFDGSMNDTPRSSKGHKDYYYPDEEMIVHWLRRYGGLDESAAQAARERRMEVKREMRAFERQLAQDAQ
;
A
#
# COMPACT_ATOMS: atom_id res chain seq x y z
N MET A 1 5.95 12.37 -7.92
CA MET A 1 4.48 12.47 -8.08
C MET A 1 3.82 11.13 -7.72
N LEU A 2 2.57 11.13 -7.25
CA LEU A 2 1.77 9.90 -7.07
C LEU A 2 1.11 9.46 -8.38
N ILE A 3 1.32 8.21 -8.80
CA ILE A 3 0.81 7.69 -10.08
C ILE A 3 -0.11 6.48 -9.82
N PHE A 4 -1.43 6.70 -9.97
CA PHE A 4 -2.47 5.71 -9.72
C PHE A 4 -2.89 4.99 -11.02
N ASN A 5 -2.27 3.83 -11.24
CA ASN A 5 -2.58 2.93 -12.35
C ASN A 5 -3.88 2.20 -12.07
N CYS A 6 -4.93 2.56 -12.79
CA CYS A 6 -6.27 2.04 -12.60
C CYS A 6 -6.53 0.85 -13.51
N THR A 7 -6.91 -0.29 -12.91
CA THR A 7 -7.60 -1.34 -13.64
C THR A 7 -8.91 -0.81 -14.24
N GLU A 8 -9.55 -1.57 -15.13
CA GLU A 8 -10.83 -1.15 -15.71
C GLU A 8 -11.92 -0.89 -14.65
N ALA A 9 -12.01 -1.75 -13.63
CA ALA A 9 -12.92 -1.56 -12.50
C ALA A 9 -12.63 -0.24 -11.74
N ALA A 10 -11.37 0.05 -11.42
CA ALA A 10 -10.97 1.31 -10.78
C ALA A 10 -11.24 2.53 -11.68
N SER A 11 -10.95 2.43 -12.97
CA SER A 11 -11.23 3.49 -13.95
C SER A 11 -12.71 3.83 -14.01
N ASN A 12 -13.58 2.82 -13.94
CA ASN A 12 -15.03 2.99 -13.92
C ASN A 12 -15.59 3.41 -12.55
N PHE A 13 -14.85 3.17 -11.46
CA PHE A 13 -15.17 3.67 -10.13
C PHE A 13 -14.87 5.17 -9.98
N PHE A 14 -13.71 5.65 -10.45
CA PHE A 14 -13.37 7.07 -10.42
C PHE A 14 -14.10 7.90 -11.50
N SER A 15 -14.72 7.24 -12.48
CA SER A 15 -15.55 7.89 -13.50
C SER A 15 -17.01 8.08 -13.05
N ARG A 16 -17.65 9.15 -13.56
CA ARG A 16 -19.11 9.34 -13.51
C ARG A 16 -19.69 9.72 -14.86
N VAL A 17 -20.98 9.50 -15.06
CA VAL A 17 -21.72 10.06 -16.19
C VAL A 17 -22.43 11.32 -15.71
N SER A 18 -22.23 12.43 -16.42
CA SER A 18 -22.93 13.70 -16.19
C SER A 18 -23.49 14.21 -17.50
N LYS A 19 -24.81 14.47 -17.55
CA LYS A 19 -25.53 14.91 -18.75
C LYS A 19 -25.21 14.05 -20.00
N GLY A 20 -25.19 12.73 -19.83
CA GLY A 20 -24.89 11.76 -20.90
C GLY A 20 -23.41 11.64 -21.30
N LYS A 21 -22.51 12.47 -20.76
CA LYS A 21 -21.06 12.42 -21.04
C LYS A 21 -20.31 11.74 -19.90
N LYS A 22 -19.33 10.90 -20.22
CA LYS A 22 -18.40 10.34 -19.22
C LYS A 22 -17.42 11.45 -18.79
N VAL A 23 -17.40 11.75 -17.50
CA VAL A 23 -16.40 12.58 -16.84
C VAL A 23 -15.47 11.64 -16.08
N THR A 24 -14.17 11.70 -16.37
CA THR A 24 -13.15 10.80 -15.84
C THR A 24 -11.91 11.61 -15.48
N PRO A 25 -11.30 11.37 -14.30
CA PRO A 25 -9.95 11.86 -13.97
C PRO A 25 -8.86 10.95 -14.56
N VAL A 26 -9.25 9.78 -15.08
CA VAL A 26 -8.32 8.75 -15.55
C VAL A 26 -7.95 9.01 -17.00
N GLU A 27 -6.66 9.24 -17.22
CA GLU A 27 -6.04 9.59 -18.49
C GLU A 27 -5.48 8.38 -19.24
N LYS A 28 -5.01 8.61 -20.46
CA LYS A 28 -4.25 7.64 -21.23
C LYS A 28 -2.81 7.60 -20.67
N PRO A 29 -2.23 6.44 -20.34
CA PRO A 29 -0.85 6.37 -19.88
C PRO A 29 0.14 6.78 -20.99
N PRO A 30 1.33 7.28 -20.61
CA PRO A 30 2.41 7.58 -21.56
C PRO A 30 2.90 6.28 -22.25
N SER A 31 3.13 5.21 -21.48
CA SER A 31 3.52 3.89 -21.98
C SER A 31 2.48 2.80 -21.69
N PRO A 32 2.36 1.76 -22.55
CA PRO A 32 1.34 0.72 -22.43
C PRO A 32 1.52 -0.22 -21.22
N VAL A 33 2.73 -0.27 -20.66
CA VAL A 33 3.10 -0.97 -19.43
C VAL A 33 3.80 0.02 -18.49
N ILE A 34 3.75 -0.23 -17.18
CA ILE A 34 4.33 0.70 -16.18
C ILE A 34 5.86 0.75 -16.31
N GLU A 35 6.46 -0.39 -16.62
CA GLU A 35 7.90 -0.59 -16.78
C GLU A 35 8.50 0.10 -18.01
N GLY A 36 7.66 0.74 -18.85
CA GLY A 36 8.08 1.53 -20.00
C GLY A 36 7.95 3.04 -19.80
N ASP A 37 7.67 3.51 -18.58
CA ASP A 37 7.66 4.95 -18.28
C ASP A 37 9.08 5.48 -18.05
N GLU A 38 9.36 6.67 -18.57
CA GLU A 38 10.45 7.51 -18.10
C GLU A 38 10.01 8.19 -16.81
N LEU A 39 10.27 7.53 -15.67
CA LEU A 39 9.90 8.02 -14.35
C LEU A 39 10.84 9.13 -13.89
N GLY A 40 10.29 10.16 -13.25
CA GLY A 40 11.08 11.04 -12.40
C GLY A 40 11.63 10.23 -11.22
N GLU A 41 12.83 10.59 -10.74
CA GLU A 41 13.43 9.92 -9.57
C GLU A 41 12.46 9.89 -8.39
N LEU A 42 11.69 10.98 -8.20
CA LEU A 42 10.61 11.25 -7.22
C LEU A 42 9.27 10.48 -7.37
N ASP A 43 9.08 9.64 -8.39
CA ASP A 43 7.75 9.09 -8.72
C ASP A 43 7.35 7.80 -7.98
N GLU A 44 6.07 7.70 -7.63
CA GLU A 44 5.48 6.63 -6.82
C GLU A 44 4.38 5.93 -7.61
N GLN A 45 4.64 4.70 -8.07
CA GLN A 45 3.74 3.96 -8.96
C GLN A 45 2.87 2.97 -8.19
N TRP A 46 1.56 3.17 -8.18
CA TRP A 46 0.59 2.34 -7.46
C TRP A 46 -0.42 1.71 -8.43
N LEU A 47 -0.82 0.46 -8.21
CA LEU A 47 -1.91 -0.19 -8.93
C LEU A 47 -3.17 -0.16 -8.07
N VAL A 48 -4.27 0.37 -8.61
CA VAL A 48 -5.59 0.44 -7.98
C VAL A 48 -6.55 -0.54 -8.65
N HIS A 49 -7.13 -1.43 -7.85
CA HIS A 49 -8.21 -2.33 -8.23
C HIS A 49 -9.46 -2.05 -7.39
N VAL A 50 -10.63 -2.44 -7.90
CA VAL A 50 -11.92 -2.26 -7.22
C VAL A 50 -12.79 -3.48 -7.43
N ILE A 51 -13.31 -4.02 -6.33
CA ILE A 51 -14.38 -5.01 -6.33
C ILE A 51 -15.56 -4.52 -5.49
N THR A 52 -16.63 -5.32 -5.43
CA THR A 52 -17.82 -5.03 -4.63
C THR A 52 -18.04 -6.17 -3.64
N VAL A 53 -17.84 -5.89 -2.36
CA VAL A 53 -18.01 -6.86 -1.26
C VAL A 53 -19.17 -6.39 -0.40
N GLN A 54 -20.11 -7.29 -0.07
CA GLN A 54 -21.32 -6.96 0.71
C GLN A 54 -22.07 -5.71 0.20
N ARG A 55 -22.21 -5.57 -1.14
CA ARG A 55 -22.85 -4.43 -1.84
C ARG A 55 -22.15 -3.07 -1.68
N LYS A 56 -20.95 -3.01 -1.10
CA LYS A 56 -20.13 -1.78 -0.98
C LYS A 56 -18.88 -1.90 -1.84
N HIS A 57 -18.39 -0.79 -2.37
CA HIS A 57 -17.12 -0.78 -3.08
C HIS A 57 -15.94 -0.89 -2.10
N VAL A 58 -14.96 -1.69 -2.48
CA VAL A 58 -13.69 -1.85 -1.77
C VAL A 58 -12.56 -1.64 -2.78
N LEU A 59 -11.71 -0.65 -2.51
CA LEU A 59 -10.53 -0.37 -3.31
C LEU A 59 -9.36 -1.14 -2.70
N PHE A 60 -8.54 -1.73 -3.56
CA PHE A 60 -7.28 -2.36 -3.21
C PHE A 60 -6.19 -1.61 -3.94
N VAL A 61 -5.23 -1.08 -3.19
CA VAL A 61 -4.16 -0.23 -3.72
C VAL A 61 -2.83 -0.87 -3.34
N ILE A 62 -1.95 -1.12 -4.31
CA ILE A 62 -0.66 -1.80 -4.08
C ILE A 62 0.49 -1.04 -4.73
N HIS A 63 1.57 -0.86 -3.99
CA HIS A 63 2.77 -0.23 -4.50
C HIS A 63 3.47 -1.15 -5.51
N VAL A 64 3.82 -0.65 -6.68
CA VAL A 64 4.36 -1.46 -7.77
C VAL A 64 5.76 -1.99 -7.44
N GLN A 65 6.59 -1.22 -6.74
CA GLN A 65 7.94 -1.68 -6.39
C GLN A 65 7.91 -2.68 -5.23
N THR A 66 7.34 -2.29 -4.08
CA THR A 66 7.46 -3.03 -2.81
C THR A 66 6.36 -4.06 -2.58
N ARG A 67 5.29 -4.03 -3.37
CA ARG A 67 4.05 -4.82 -3.19
C ARG A 67 3.28 -4.53 -1.90
N TYR A 68 3.61 -3.44 -1.19
CA TYR A 68 2.85 -2.98 -0.03
C TYR A 68 1.43 -2.60 -0.43
N CYS A 69 0.43 -3.13 0.26
CA CYS A 69 -0.97 -2.95 -0.07
C CYS A 69 -1.75 -2.23 1.04
N MET A 70 -2.81 -1.53 0.64
CA MET A 70 -3.82 -0.95 1.53
C MET A 70 -5.21 -1.17 0.95
N ILE A 71 -6.18 -1.48 1.80
CA ILE A 71 -7.60 -1.61 1.45
C ILE A 71 -8.40 -0.41 1.95
N PHE A 72 -9.36 0.02 1.14
CA PHE A 72 -10.26 1.13 1.45
C PHE A 72 -11.70 0.68 1.25
N ALA A 73 -12.30 0.17 2.32
CA ALA A 73 -13.72 -0.15 2.35
C ALA A 73 -14.57 1.14 2.34
N GLY A 74 -15.78 1.04 1.78
CA GLY A 74 -16.77 2.12 1.81
C GLY A 74 -16.41 3.36 0.99
N ALA A 75 -15.47 3.26 0.04
CA ALA A 75 -15.05 4.39 -0.77
C ALA A 75 -16.20 4.95 -1.63
N LYS A 76 -16.26 6.28 -1.73
CA LYS A 76 -17.30 7.01 -2.47
C LYS A 76 -16.95 7.06 -3.96
N LYS A 77 -17.91 6.68 -4.81
CA LYS A 77 -17.72 6.64 -6.26
C LYS A 77 -17.45 8.04 -6.83
N ALA A 78 -16.48 8.13 -7.74
CA ALA A 78 -16.02 9.37 -8.38
C ALA A 78 -15.56 10.47 -7.40
N ASP A 79 -15.10 10.09 -6.20
CA ASP A 79 -14.48 10.97 -5.21
C ASP A 79 -12.95 10.79 -5.26
N VAL A 80 -12.28 11.65 -6.02
CA VAL A 80 -10.83 11.56 -6.27
C VAL A 80 -10.06 12.19 -5.11
N GLU A 81 -10.40 13.42 -4.75
CA GLU A 81 -9.75 14.18 -3.68
C GLU A 81 -9.88 13.44 -2.33
N GLY A 82 -11.08 12.98 -1.98
CA GLY A 82 -11.30 12.19 -0.77
C GLY A 82 -10.60 10.83 -0.78
N PHE A 83 -10.38 10.23 -1.95
CA PHE A 83 -9.55 9.02 -2.05
C PHE A 83 -8.06 9.33 -1.86
N VAL A 84 -7.52 10.35 -2.53
CA VAL A 84 -6.09 10.70 -2.44
C VAL A 84 -5.72 11.18 -1.03
N GLN A 85 -6.54 12.03 -0.41
CA GLN A 85 -6.33 12.45 0.98
C GLN A 85 -6.30 11.24 1.91
N ARG A 86 -7.36 10.41 1.89
CA ARG A 86 -7.44 9.21 2.71
C ARG A 86 -6.26 8.28 2.46
N PHE A 87 -5.85 8.10 1.20
CA PHE A 87 -4.69 7.29 0.82
C PHE A 87 -3.36 7.80 1.41
N SER A 88 -3.07 9.09 1.33
CA SER A 88 -1.82 9.65 1.84
C SER A 88 -1.76 9.55 3.38
N GLU A 89 -2.86 9.90 4.06
CA GLU A 89 -3.01 9.69 5.50
C GLU A 89 -2.87 8.20 5.88
N ARG A 90 -3.48 7.29 5.10
CA ARG A 90 -3.40 5.82 5.27
C ARG A 90 -1.95 5.32 5.23
N TRP A 91 -1.19 5.80 4.25
CA TRP A 91 0.17 5.35 3.99
C TRP A 91 1.12 5.79 5.11
N ILE A 92 1.11 7.08 5.46
CA ILE A 92 1.92 7.65 6.55
C ILE A 92 1.62 6.93 7.87
N ASN A 93 0.32 6.82 8.24
CA ASN A 93 -0.07 6.19 9.50
C ASN A 93 0.32 4.70 9.55
N GLY A 94 0.23 3.99 8.43
CA GLY A 94 0.69 2.60 8.33
C GLY A 94 2.20 2.46 8.58
N LEU A 95 3.00 3.37 8.02
CA LEU A 95 4.46 3.36 8.18
C LEU A 95 4.92 3.81 9.57
N MET A 96 4.32 4.85 10.15
CA MET A 96 4.65 5.26 11.51
C MET A 96 4.27 4.21 12.54
N ARG A 97 3.13 3.54 12.35
CA ARG A 97 2.75 2.37 13.14
C ARG A 97 3.77 1.23 13.00
N HIS A 98 4.15 0.88 11.78
CA HIS A 98 5.15 -0.16 11.52
C HIS A 98 6.51 0.17 12.16
N ALA A 99 6.98 1.41 11.99
CA ALA A 99 8.23 1.88 12.59
C ALA A 99 8.20 1.84 14.12
N GLY A 100 7.08 2.18 14.74
CA GLY A 100 6.88 2.02 16.20
C GLY A 100 6.86 0.56 16.66
N GLN A 101 6.21 -0.33 15.90
CA GLN A 101 6.15 -1.76 16.21
C GLN A 101 7.49 -2.50 16.04
N HIS A 102 8.40 -1.97 15.21
CA HIS A 102 9.68 -2.60 14.87
C HIS A 102 10.92 -1.82 15.36
N ASP A 103 10.75 -0.87 16.28
CA ASP A 103 11.85 -0.08 16.87
C ASP A 103 12.70 0.67 15.82
N LEU A 104 12.01 1.16 14.78
CA LEU A 104 12.60 1.90 13.67
C LEU A 104 12.46 3.42 13.80
N LEU A 105 11.69 3.91 14.79
CA LEU A 105 11.46 5.36 15.00
C LEU A 105 12.77 6.15 15.18
N ARG A 106 13.86 5.52 15.62
CA ARG A 106 15.19 6.15 15.71
C ARG A 106 15.78 6.59 14.36
N TRP A 107 15.24 6.08 13.24
CA TRP A 107 15.59 6.46 11.87
C TRP A 107 14.52 7.36 11.23
N VAL A 108 13.47 7.72 11.96
CA VAL A 108 12.41 8.62 11.51
C VAL A 108 12.72 10.03 12.00
N ASP A 109 13.10 10.89 11.05
CA ASP A 109 13.22 12.33 11.22
C ASP A 109 11.95 12.99 10.65
N ASP A 110 10.91 13.12 11.49
CA ASP A 110 9.52 13.33 11.06
C ASP A 110 9.30 14.60 10.24
N GLU A 111 9.77 15.76 10.71
CA GLU A 111 9.56 17.06 10.03
C GLU A 111 10.18 17.07 8.61
N PRO A 112 11.49 16.84 8.40
CA PRO A 112 12.08 16.89 7.07
C PRO A 112 11.61 15.74 6.16
N MET A 113 11.23 14.60 6.74
CA MET A 113 10.66 13.47 6.01
C MET A 113 9.26 13.80 5.48
N MET A 114 8.44 14.48 6.29
CA MET A 114 7.10 14.90 5.92
C MET A 114 7.14 16.02 4.88
N GLU A 115 8.06 16.99 5.00
CA GLU A 115 8.30 18.01 3.98
C GLU A 115 8.66 17.36 2.63
N ARG A 116 9.67 16.48 2.60
CA ARG A 116 10.06 15.75 1.38
C ARG A 116 8.94 14.90 0.81
N PHE A 117 8.10 14.27 1.65
CA PHE A 117 6.92 13.55 1.17
C PHE A 117 5.91 14.50 0.51
N GLN A 118 5.57 15.61 1.17
CA GLN A 118 4.62 16.59 0.65
C GLN A 118 5.10 17.20 -0.67
N GLU A 119 6.37 17.61 -0.78
CA GLU A 119 6.93 18.16 -2.01
C GLU A 119 6.82 17.18 -3.19
N ASN A 120 7.15 15.90 -2.97
CA ASN A 120 7.21 14.89 -4.02
C ASN A 120 5.86 14.24 -4.35
N CYS A 121 4.92 14.23 -3.41
CA CYS A 121 3.62 13.57 -3.54
C CYS A 121 2.42 14.54 -3.58
N ARG A 122 2.66 15.86 -3.63
CA ARG A 122 1.63 16.89 -3.81
C ARG A 122 0.82 16.71 -5.09
N GLU A 123 1.52 16.38 -6.18
CA GLU A 123 0.88 16.12 -7.48
C GLU A 123 0.52 14.64 -7.61
N TYR A 124 -0.57 14.38 -8.31
CA TYR A 124 -1.05 13.03 -8.58
C TYR A 124 -1.71 12.92 -9.96
N ILE A 125 -1.61 11.74 -10.57
CA ILE A 125 -2.25 11.42 -11.86
C ILE A 125 -2.82 10.00 -11.86
N PHE A 126 -3.89 9.79 -12.62
CA PHE A 126 -4.58 8.51 -12.73
C PHE A 126 -4.50 8.02 -14.18
N TYR A 127 -4.03 6.79 -14.40
CA TYR A 127 -3.88 6.22 -15.76
C TYR A 127 -4.66 4.92 -15.94
N LYS A 128 -5.32 4.73 -17.10
CA LYS A 128 -5.96 3.44 -17.41
C LYS A 128 -4.95 2.42 -17.93
N ARG A 129 -4.34 1.66 -17.02
CA ARG A 129 -3.52 0.46 -17.31
C ARG A 129 -3.40 -0.43 -16.08
N GLY A 130 -2.99 -1.68 -16.30
CA GLY A 130 -2.69 -2.63 -15.22
C GLY A 130 -1.22 -3.06 -15.20
N HIS A 131 -0.82 -3.78 -14.16
CA HIS A 131 0.50 -4.41 -14.06
C HIS A 131 0.32 -5.86 -13.58
N ARG A 132 0.73 -6.84 -14.41
CA ARG A 132 0.41 -8.26 -14.20
C ARG A 132 0.89 -8.83 -12.86
N GLY A 133 2.08 -8.46 -12.39
CA GLY A 133 2.63 -8.93 -11.11
C GLY A 133 1.82 -8.45 -9.90
N ALA A 134 1.74 -7.13 -9.68
CA ALA A 134 0.84 -6.53 -8.68
C ALA A 134 -0.61 -7.03 -8.77
N GLN A 135 -1.19 -7.18 -9.98
CA GLN A 135 -2.55 -7.71 -10.11
C GLN A 135 -2.70 -9.13 -9.56
N LYS A 136 -1.69 -10.00 -9.73
CA LYS A 136 -1.71 -11.35 -9.12
C LYS A 136 -1.85 -11.25 -7.60
N HIS A 137 -1.04 -10.41 -6.97
CA HIS A 137 -1.11 -10.21 -5.52
C HIS A 137 -2.41 -9.52 -5.08
N LEU A 138 -2.93 -8.57 -5.85
CA LEU A 138 -4.25 -7.99 -5.57
C LEU A 138 -5.37 -9.03 -5.62
N ASN A 139 -5.33 -9.98 -6.56
CA ASN A 139 -6.31 -11.06 -6.64
C ASN A 139 -6.19 -12.02 -5.43
N GLU A 140 -4.96 -12.31 -4.99
CA GLU A 140 -4.71 -13.11 -3.77
C GLU A 140 -5.27 -12.39 -2.53
N ILE A 141 -4.98 -11.09 -2.39
CA ILE A 141 -5.42 -10.26 -1.26
C ILE A 141 -6.95 -10.04 -1.28
N SER A 142 -7.56 -9.85 -2.45
CA SER A 142 -9.01 -9.65 -2.55
C SER A 142 -9.78 -10.91 -2.18
N TRP A 143 -9.29 -12.09 -2.59
CA TRP A 143 -9.89 -13.37 -2.20
C TRP A 143 -9.86 -13.59 -0.68
N ILE A 144 -8.71 -13.32 -0.03
CA ILE A 144 -8.59 -13.38 1.43
C ILE A 144 -9.51 -12.35 2.10
N PHE A 145 -9.61 -11.13 1.55
CA PHE A 145 -10.50 -10.09 2.08
C PHE A 145 -11.99 -10.47 1.98
N GLU A 146 -12.41 -11.10 0.88
CA GLU A 146 -13.79 -11.57 0.70
C GLU A 146 -14.16 -12.66 1.71
N ASP A 147 -13.23 -13.57 2.00
CA ASP A 147 -13.37 -14.63 3.01
C ASP A 147 -13.47 -14.02 4.42
N CYS A 148 -12.50 -13.19 4.82
CA CYS A 148 -12.53 -12.47 6.10
C CYS A 148 -13.80 -11.62 6.27
N ALA A 149 -14.25 -10.91 5.22
CA ALA A 149 -15.48 -10.14 5.27
C ALA A 149 -16.72 -11.02 5.49
N ALA A 150 -16.76 -12.22 4.89
CA ALA A 150 -17.82 -13.19 5.11
C ALA A 150 -17.83 -13.70 6.56
N GLU A 151 -16.66 -14.03 7.12
CA GLU A 151 -16.51 -14.44 8.53
C GLU A 151 -16.92 -13.33 9.52
N TRP A 152 -16.50 -12.08 9.28
CA TRP A 152 -16.82 -10.94 10.14
C TRP A 152 -18.28 -10.49 10.03
N GLY A 153 -19.00 -10.89 8.97
CA GLY A 153 -20.36 -10.42 8.68
C GLY A 153 -20.48 -8.93 8.32
N THR A 154 -19.36 -8.20 8.29
CA THR A 154 -19.27 -6.77 7.96
C THR A 154 -17.94 -6.46 7.28
N LEU A 155 -17.90 -5.38 6.49
CA LEU A 155 -16.65 -4.72 6.13
C LEU A 155 -16.07 -3.97 7.35
N PRO A 156 -14.76 -3.67 7.35
CA PRO A 156 -14.14 -2.79 8.36
C PRO A 156 -14.93 -1.50 8.57
N SER A 157 -15.16 -1.16 9.84
CA SER A 157 -15.95 -0.01 10.29
C SER A 157 -15.21 1.32 10.14
N ASP A 158 -13.89 1.27 10.11
CA ASP A 158 -13.00 2.41 10.27
C ASP A 158 -11.60 2.10 9.70
N GLU A 159 -10.75 3.12 9.65
CA GLU A 159 -9.38 3.01 9.16
C GLU A 159 -8.50 2.09 10.03
N PHE A 160 -8.76 2.00 11.34
CA PHE A 160 -7.92 1.22 12.25
C PHE A 160 -8.14 -0.29 12.07
N SER A 161 -9.39 -0.72 11.94
CA SER A 161 -9.79 -2.10 11.65
C SER A 161 -9.32 -2.53 10.26
N ALA A 162 -9.49 -1.71 9.24
CA ALA A 162 -8.88 -1.95 7.92
C ALA A 162 -7.35 -2.08 8.01
N GLY A 163 -6.70 -1.33 8.92
CA GLY A 163 -5.24 -1.29 9.06
C GLY A 163 -4.65 -2.53 9.71
N ARG A 164 -5.46 -3.32 10.42
CA ARG A 164 -5.07 -4.66 10.88
C ARG A 164 -4.98 -5.62 9.70
N PHE A 165 -5.95 -5.58 8.78
CA PHE A 165 -5.91 -6.37 7.55
C PHE A 165 -4.72 -5.97 6.65
N ASP A 166 -4.50 -4.67 6.44
CA ASP A 166 -3.34 -4.16 5.70
C ASP A 166 -2.04 -4.69 6.29
N GLY A 167 -1.86 -4.58 7.62
CA GLY A 167 -0.69 -5.11 8.33
C GLY A 167 -0.48 -6.60 8.11
N SER A 168 -1.52 -7.43 8.27
CA SER A 168 -1.43 -8.88 8.04
C SER A 168 -1.08 -9.24 6.59
N MET A 169 -1.62 -8.52 5.60
CA MET A 169 -1.32 -8.76 4.19
C MET A 169 0.10 -8.33 3.79
N ASN A 170 0.64 -7.32 4.47
CA ASN A 170 2.00 -6.80 4.26
C ASN A 170 3.07 -7.57 5.06
N ASP A 171 2.73 -8.22 6.17
CA ASP A 171 3.61 -9.18 6.87
C ASP A 171 3.54 -10.60 6.28
N THR A 172 2.78 -10.80 5.20
CA THR A 172 2.73 -12.07 4.46
C THR A 172 3.88 -12.12 3.43
N PRO A 173 4.76 -13.14 3.43
CA PRO A 173 5.85 -13.26 2.46
C PRO A 173 5.35 -13.28 1.01
N ARG A 174 6.00 -12.52 0.12
CA ARG A 174 5.73 -12.49 -1.32
C ARG A 174 6.94 -12.94 -2.11
N SER A 175 6.69 -13.41 -3.32
CA SER A 175 7.71 -13.68 -4.34
C SER A 175 7.27 -13.09 -5.67
N SER A 176 8.22 -12.48 -6.39
CA SER A 176 7.98 -11.85 -7.70
C SER A 176 9.11 -12.18 -8.67
N LYS A 177 8.83 -12.08 -9.97
CA LYS A 177 9.83 -12.34 -11.01
C LYS A 177 11.01 -11.38 -10.85
N GLY A 178 12.20 -11.91 -10.62
CA GLY A 178 13.43 -11.15 -10.40
C GLY A 178 13.96 -11.21 -8.97
N HIS A 179 13.11 -11.55 -7.98
CA HIS A 179 13.57 -11.84 -6.62
C HIS A 179 13.91 -13.33 -6.47
N LYS A 180 15.07 -13.63 -5.90
CA LYS A 180 15.55 -14.99 -5.64
C LYS A 180 14.87 -15.61 -4.42
N ASP A 181 14.69 -14.80 -3.38
CA ASP A 181 14.17 -15.19 -2.07
C ASP A 181 12.83 -14.49 -1.79
N TYR A 182 12.09 -14.97 -0.79
CA TYR A 182 10.88 -14.31 -0.31
C TYR A 182 11.21 -13.00 0.41
N TYR A 183 10.38 -11.98 0.20
CA TYR A 183 10.45 -10.69 0.90
C TYR A 183 9.11 -10.35 1.55
N TYR A 184 9.12 -9.39 2.47
CA TYR A 184 7.93 -8.91 3.15
C TYR A 184 7.58 -7.49 2.67
N PRO A 185 6.37 -7.24 2.14
CA PRO A 185 5.99 -5.91 1.63
C PRO A 185 6.10 -4.74 2.60
N ASP A 186 5.90 -4.97 3.91
CA ASP A 186 6.10 -3.98 4.96
C ASP A 186 7.58 -3.59 5.13
N GLU A 187 8.49 -4.56 5.08
CA GLU A 187 9.95 -4.40 5.12
C GLU A 187 10.45 -3.59 3.92
N GLU A 188 10.06 -4.00 2.72
CA GLU A 188 10.47 -3.30 1.50
C GLU A 188 9.93 -1.88 1.47
N MET A 189 8.70 -1.65 1.98
CA MET A 189 8.13 -0.31 2.03
C MET A 189 8.76 0.60 3.08
N ILE A 190 9.03 0.13 4.30
CA ILE A 190 9.68 1.00 5.30
C ILE A 190 11.12 1.34 4.88
N VAL A 191 11.85 0.40 4.27
CA VAL A 191 13.20 0.66 3.75
C VAL A 191 13.17 1.60 2.54
N HIS A 192 12.20 1.43 1.62
CA HIS A 192 11.95 2.38 0.52
C HIS A 192 11.68 3.78 1.04
N TRP A 193 10.76 3.92 2.00
CA TRP A 193 10.38 5.20 2.61
C TRP A 193 11.55 5.88 3.34
N LEU A 194 12.31 5.13 4.14
CA LEU A 194 13.45 5.67 4.90
C LEU A 194 14.59 6.13 3.97
N ARG A 195 14.88 5.42 2.87
CA ARG A 195 15.84 5.91 1.86
C ARG A 195 15.34 7.18 1.19
N ARG A 196 14.09 7.15 0.72
CA ARG A 196 13.51 8.14 -0.19
C ARG A 196 13.09 9.45 0.47
N TYR A 197 12.48 9.35 1.64
CA TYR A 197 11.97 10.48 2.41
C TYR A 197 12.74 10.66 3.71
N GLY A 198 13.35 9.63 4.29
CA GLY A 198 14.27 9.79 5.43
C GLY A 198 15.67 10.29 5.04
N GLY A 199 16.08 10.16 3.77
CA GLY A 199 17.43 10.53 3.33
C GLY A 199 18.52 9.57 3.83
N LEU A 200 18.16 8.35 4.26
CA LEU A 200 19.11 7.36 4.72
C LEU A 200 19.98 6.83 3.58
N ASP A 201 21.28 6.72 3.84
CA ASP A 201 22.19 5.97 3.00
C ASP A 201 21.95 4.44 3.07
N GLU A 202 22.65 3.68 2.23
CA GLU A 202 22.50 2.23 2.16
C GLU A 202 22.88 1.51 3.47
N SER A 203 23.84 2.06 4.23
CA SER A 203 24.31 1.50 5.50
C SER A 203 23.26 1.66 6.59
N ALA A 204 22.70 2.86 6.73
CA ALA A 204 21.62 3.15 7.66
C ALA A 204 20.34 2.37 7.30
N ALA A 205 20.02 2.27 6.01
CA ALA A 205 18.87 1.49 5.53
C ALA A 205 19.03 -0.02 5.80
N GLN A 206 20.24 -0.56 5.64
CA GLN A 206 20.55 -1.94 6.00
C GLN A 206 20.45 -2.18 7.52
N ALA A 207 20.96 -1.26 8.35
CA ALA A 207 20.83 -1.34 9.80
C ALA A 207 19.36 -1.31 10.27
N ALA A 208 18.50 -0.50 9.64
CA ALA A 208 17.07 -0.49 9.91
C ALA A 208 16.40 -1.83 9.52
N ARG A 209 16.77 -2.41 8.38
CA ARG A 209 16.29 -3.73 7.94
C ARG A 209 16.69 -4.84 8.92
N GLU A 210 17.94 -4.81 9.39
CA GLU A 210 18.47 -5.76 10.39
C GLU A 210 17.74 -5.64 11.74
N ARG A 211 17.54 -4.41 12.25
CA ARG A 211 16.81 -4.20 13.52
C ARG A 211 15.36 -4.67 13.43
N ARG A 212 14.66 -4.42 12.31
CA ARG A 212 13.31 -4.99 12.09
C ARG A 212 13.32 -6.52 12.22
N MET A 213 14.30 -7.17 11.58
CA MET A 213 14.42 -8.63 11.58
C MET A 213 14.79 -9.19 12.96
N GLU A 214 15.55 -8.44 13.76
CA GLU A 214 15.82 -8.74 15.16
C GLU A 214 14.54 -8.66 16.01
N VAL A 215 13.83 -7.52 16.00
CA VAL A 215 12.56 -7.34 16.73
C VAL A 215 11.52 -8.40 16.34
N LYS A 216 11.43 -8.75 15.05
CA LYS A 216 10.53 -9.82 14.58
C LYS A 216 10.91 -11.21 15.11
N ARG A 217 12.17 -11.46 15.45
CA ARG A 217 12.62 -12.69 16.14
C ARG A 217 12.33 -12.62 17.63
N GLU A 218 12.54 -11.47 18.27
CA GLU A 218 12.20 -11.20 19.68
C GLU A 218 10.70 -11.43 19.93
N MET A 219 9.83 -10.81 19.13
CA MET A 219 8.36 -10.96 19.20
C MET A 219 7.95 -12.44 19.08
N ARG A 220 8.44 -13.15 18.06
CA ARG A 220 8.13 -14.59 17.87
C ARG A 220 8.69 -15.48 18.98
N ALA A 221 9.78 -15.10 19.65
CA ALA A 221 10.27 -15.81 20.81
C ALA A 221 9.34 -15.60 22.01
N PHE A 222 8.92 -14.36 22.26
CA PHE A 222 7.99 -14.00 23.33
C PHE A 222 6.60 -14.64 23.14
N GLU A 223 6.03 -14.61 21.94
CA GLU A 223 4.76 -15.28 21.61
C GLU A 223 4.80 -16.79 21.88
N ARG A 224 5.91 -17.46 21.54
CA ARG A 224 6.09 -18.89 21.84
C ARG A 224 6.21 -19.16 23.33
N GLN A 225 6.86 -18.28 24.09
CA GLN A 225 6.96 -18.42 25.53
C GLN A 225 5.59 -18.25 26.20
N LEU A 226 4.83 -17.21 25.83
CA LEU A 226 3.45 -17.03 26.32
C LEU A 226 2.54 -18.22 25.99
N ALA A 227 2.70 -18.84 24.82
CA ALA A 227 1.95 -20.03 24.43
C ALA A 227 2.37 -21.31 25.20
N GLN A 228 3.58 -21.34 25.78
CA GLN A 228 4.06 -22.42 26.65
C GLN A 228 3.63 -22.19 28.11
N ASP A 229 3.70 -20.95 28.60
CA ASP A 229 3.28 -20.58 29.96
C ASP A 229 1.75 -20.67 30.17
N ALA A 230 0.98 -20.83 29.09
CA ALA A 230 -0.47 -21.00 29.08
C ALA A 230 -0.95 -22.47 28.96
N GLN A 231 -0.03 -23.46 29.03
CA GLN A 231 -0.32 -24.90 28.99
C GLN A 231 -0.13 -25.58 30.35
#